data_AF-A0A954MDY0-F1
#
_entry.id   AF-A0A954MDY0-F1
#
_cell.length_a   1.000
_cell.length_b   1.000
_cell.length_c   1.000
_cell.angle_alpha   90.00
_cell.angle_beta   90.00
_cell.angle_gamma   90.00
#
_symmetry.space_group_name_H-M   'P 1'
#
loop_
_entity.id
_entity.type
_entity.pdbx_description
1 polymer ?
#
loop_
_entity_poly.entity_id
_entity_poly.type
_entity_poly.pdbx_seq_one_letter_code
_entity_poly.pdbx_strand_id
1 'polypeptide(L)'
;MTLQIINNATCTFCGCVCDDIQLHHDEVRIHEARKACVLGTSWFLNHTAEEKYPAALIDGQPAALEDAIQMAATLLHEADMPLVYGMSNTTCEAQKECVAMADMLGGLLDSHTSL
;
A
#
# COMPACT_ATOMS: atom_id res chain seq x y z
N MET A 1 -9.72 -15.87 -23.73
CA MET A 1 -10.30 -15.39 -22.46
C MET A 1 -11.02 -14.08 -22.75
N THR A 2 -12.23 -13.91 -22.25
CA THR A 2 -12.98 -12.66 -22.43
C THR A 2 -12.62 -11.74 -21.27
N LEU A 3 -12.03 -10.58 -21.55
CA LEU A 3 -11.69 -9.59 -20.54
C LEU A 3 -12.93 -8.77 -20.17
N GLN A 4 -13.14 -8.56 -18.88
CA GLN A 4 -14.12 -7.61 -18.34
C GLN A 4 -13.50 -6.21 -18.32
N ILE A 5 -14.35 -5.17 -18.42
CA ILE A 5 -13.91 -3.78 -18.47
C ILE A 5 -14.44 -3.02 -17.26
N ILE A 6 -13.54 -2.39 -16.51
CA ILE A 6 -13.86 -1.36 -15.53
C ILE A 6 -13.56 0.01 -16.17
N ASN A 7 -14.56 0.89 -16.18
CA ASN A 7 -14.40 2.27 -16.62
C ASN A 7 -14.24 3.20 -15.41
N ASN A 8 -13.60 4.35 -15.63
CA ASN A 8 -13.40 5.39 -14.61
C ASN A 8 -12.68 4.88 -13.35
N ALA A 9 -11.67 4.02 -13.54
CA ALA A 9 -10.81 3.61 -12.46
C ALA A 9 -9.86 4.75 -12.08
N THR A 10 -9.65 4.95 -10.78
CA THR A 10 -8.71 5.96 -10.27
C THR A 10 -7.29 5.41 -10.24
N CYS A 11 -6.36 6.12 -10.87
CA CYS A 11 -4.93 5.85 -10.79
C CYS A 11 -4.34 6.40 -9.49
N THR A 12 -3.76 5.53 -8.67
CA THR A 12 -3.18 5.87 -7.37
C THR A 12 -1.65 5.94 -7.38
N PHE A 13 -1.04 6.15 -8.56
CA PHE A 13 0.43 6.16 -8.66
C PHE A 13 1.06 7.49 -8.24
N CYS A 14 0.54 8.62 -8.74
CA CYS A 14 1.06 9.96 -8.45
C CYS A 14 -0.06 10.90 -8.00
N GLY A 15 0.31 12.13 -7.61
CA GLY A 15 -0.63 13.14 -7.13
C GLY A 15 -1.62 13.69 -8.16
N CYS A 16 -1.60 13.25 -9.42
CA CYS A 16 -2.60 13.66 -10.41
C CYS A 16 -3.96 12.98 -10.21
N VAL A 17 -3.98 11.76 -9.65
CA VAL A 17 -5.20 11.02 -9.31
C VAL A 17 -6.20 10.92 -10.49
N CYS A 18 -5.70 10.62 -11.70
CA CYS A 18 -6.56 10.52 -12.88
C CYS A 18 -7.64 9.45 -12.67
N ASP A 19 -8.90 9.79 -12.93
CA ASP A 19 -10.09 8.99 -12.60
C ASP A 19 -10.84 8.44 -13.81
N ASP A 20 -10.24 8.50 -15.00
CA ASP A 20 -10.86 8.11 -16.26
C ASP A 20 -10.23 6.86 -16.91
N ILE A 21 -9.44 6.11 -16.14
CA ILE A 21 -8.70 4.94 -16.62
C ILE A 21 -9.67 3.80 -16.95
N GLN A 22 -9.42 3.12 -18.07
CA GLN A 22 -10.16 1.92 -18.45
C GLN A 22 -9.28 0.69 -18.25
N LEU A 23 -9.67 -0.20 -17.33
CA LEU A 23 -8.94 -1.42 -16.99
C LEU A 23 -9.62 -2.64 -17.61
N HIS A 24 -8.85 -3.48 -18.27
CA HIS A 24 -9.31 -4.75 -18.84
C HIS A 24 -8.71 -5.89 -18.02
N HIS A 25 -9.54 -6.73 -17.40
CA HIS A 25 -9.10 -7.75 -16.44
C HIS A 25 -9.84 -9.09 -16.61
N ASP A 26 -9.28 -10.16 -16.06
CA ASP A 26 -9.88 -11.51 -16.02
C ASP A 26 -10.21 -11.95 -14.57
N GLU A 27 -10.57 -10.99 -13.72
CA GLU A 27 -10.77 -11.10 -12.25
C GLU A 27 -9.49 -11.37 -11.44
N VAL A 28 -8.52 -12.07 -12.02
CA VAL A 28 -7.24 -12.38 -11.36
C VAL A 28 -6.20 -11.29 -11.62
N ARG A 29 -6.15 -10.77 -12.85
CA ARG A 29 -5.11 -9.83 -13.28
C ARG A 29 -5.65 -8.74 -14.19
N ILE A 30 -5.04 -7.56 -14.11
CA ILE A 30 -5.22 -6.48 -15.07
C ILE A 30 -4.26 -6.70 -16.25
N HIS A 31 -4.82 -6.81 -17.45
CA HIS A 31 -4.07 -7.08 -18.69
C HIS A 31 -3.84 -5.83 -19.53
N GLU A 32 -4.75 -4.86 -19.48
CA GLU A 32 -4.64 -3.61 -20.21
C GLU A 32 -5.13 -2.43 -19.35
N ALA A 33 -4.43 -1.30 -19.43
CA ALA A 33 -4.82 -0.04 -18.81
C ALA A 33 -4.81 1.07 -19.86
N ARG A 34 -5.98 1.42 -20.40
CA ARG A 34 -6.12 2.51 -21.38
C ARG A 34 -6.25 3.85 -20.71
N LYS A 35 -5.74 4.89 -21.37
CA LYS A 35 -5.64 6.29 -20.88
C LYS A 35 -4.67 6.51 -19.71
N ALA A 36 -4.07 5.44 -19.19
CA ALA A 36 -2.98 5.57 -18.23
C ALA A 36 -1.72 6.11 -18.93
N CYS A 37 -0.97 6.98 -18.24
CA CYS A 37 0.39 7.33 -18.64
C CYS A 37 1.35 6.15 -18.34
N VAL A 38 2.62 6.26 -18.75
CA VAL A 38 3.62 5.19 -18.53
C VAL A 38 3.72 4.73 -17.07
N LEU A 39 3.57 5.66 -16.12
CA LEU A 39 3.60 5.37 -14.69
C LEU A 39 2.38 4.58 -14.24
N GLY A 40 1.18 5.02 -14.63
CA GLY A 40 -0.07 4.32 -14.33
C GLY A 40 -0.14 2.94 -15.00
N THR A 41 0.33 2.80 -16.24
CA THR A 41 0.42 1.50 -16.92
C THR A 41 1.34 0.56 -16.16
N SER A 42 2.52 1.03 -15.71
CA SER A 42 3.42 0.22 -14.89
C SER A 42 2.78 -0.19 -13.57
N TRP A 43 2.09 0.74 -12.90
CA TRP A 43 1.38 0.51 -11.65
C TRP A 43 0.36 -0.64 -11.78
N PHE A 44 -0.56 -0.53 -12.75
CA PHE A 44 -1.65 -1.48 -12.91
C PHE A 44 -1.20 -2.86 -13.43
N LEU A 45 -0.20 -2.92 -14.32
CA LEU A 45 0.17 -4.18 -14.98
C LEU A 45 1.19 -5.02 -14.21
N ASN A 46 1.99 -4.40 -13.32
CA ASN A 46 3.07 -5.08 -12.61
C ASN A 46 2.75 -5.44 -11.15
N HIS A 47 1.68 -4.89 -10.56
CA HIS A 47 1.19 -5.37 -9.28
C HIS A 47 0.45 -6.69 -9.47
N THR A 48 0.91 -7.74 -8.77
CA THR A 48 0.30 -9.08 -8.85
C THR A 48 -0.28 -9.46 -7.49
N ALA A 49 -1.46 -10.07 -7.49
CA ALA A 49 -2.04 -10.70 -6.29
C ALA A 49 -1.33 -12.03 -5.91
N GLU A 50 -0.25 -12.38 -6.62
CA GLU A 50 0.56 -13.55 -6.34
C GLU A 50 1.32 -13.38 -5.01
N GLU A 51 1.09 -14.28 -4.06
CA GLU A 51 1.83 -14.36 -2.80
C GLU A 51 3.24 -14.91 -3.04
N LYS A 52 4.15 -14.05 -3.51
CA LYS A 52 5.55 -14.42 -3.77
C LYS A 52 6.43 -14.47 -2.52
N TYR A 53 5.97 -13.83 -1.45
CA TYR A 53 6.74 -13.65 -0.21
C TYR A 53 5.88 -14.03 1.00
N PRO A 54 6.49 -14.47 2.11
CA PRO A 54 5.79 -14.64 3.37
C PRO A 54 5.08 -13.35 3.78
N ALA A 55 3.93 -13.48 4.44
CA ALA A 55 3.16 -12.33 4.93
C ALA A 55 3.95 -11.45 5.92
N ALA A 56 4.88 -12.05 6.66
CA ALA A 56 5.77 -11.34 7.57
C ALA A 56 7.12 -12.06 7.73
N LEU A 57 8.13 -11.28 8.13
CA LEU A 57 9.44 -11.78 8.53
C LEU A 57 9.79 -11.21 9.91
N ILE A 58 10.36 -12.04 10.80
CA ILE A 58 11.01 -11.62 12.04
C ILE A 58 12.47 -12.03 11.93
N ASP A 59 13.39 -11.07 12.08
CA ASP A 59 14.84 -11.28 11.93
C ASP A 59 15.22 -12.01 10.63
N GLY A 60 14.52 -11.67 9.55
CA GLY A 60 14.72 -12.24 8.21
C GLY A 60 14.15 -13.66 8.03
N GLN A 61 13.48 -14.24 9.03
CA GLN A 61 12.84 -15.55 8.95
C GLN A 61 11.32 -15.43 8.77
N PRO A 62 10.68 -16.29 7.97
CA PRO A 62 9.23 -16.35 7.87
C PRO A 62 8.55 -16.51 9.23
N ALA A 63 7.54 -15.69 9.48
CA ALA A 63 6.77 -15.71 10.73
C ALA A 63 5.26 -15.63 10.46
N ALA A 64 4.44 -16.01 11.44
CA ALA A 64 3.02 -15.72 11.41
C ALA A 64 2.80 -14.20 11.49
N LEU A 65 1.74 -13.72 10.85
CA LEU A 65 1.42 -12.28 10.83
C LEU A 65 1.17 -11.77 12.25
N GLU A 66 0.47 -12.55 13.06
CA GLU A 66 0.14 -12.24 14.45
C GLU A 66 1.40 -12.07 15.31
N ASP A 67 2.40 -12.94 15.13
CA ASP A 67 3.68 -12.85 15.84
C ASP A 67 4.45 -11.59 15.45
N ALA A 68 4.43 -11.23 14.16
CA ALA A 68 5.09 -10.03 13.66
C ALA A 68 4.41 -8.75 14.17
N ILE A 69 3.07 -8.74 14.23
CA ILE A 69 2.30 -7.62 14.82
C ILE A 69 2.64 -7.48 16.30
N GLN A 70 2.68 -8.58 17.05
CA GLN A 70 3.00 -8.54 18.48
C GLN A 70 4.42 -8.05 18.73
N MET A 71 5.40 -8.48 17.92
CA MET A 71 6.77 -7.98 17.98
C MET A 71 6.85 -6.47 17.69
N ALA A 72 6.18 -6.01 16.62
CA ALA A 72 6.15 -4.59 16.27
C ALA A 72 5.52 -3.74 17.39
N ALA A 73 4.44 -4.21 18.01
CA ALA A 73 3.80 -3.53 19.13
C ALA A 73 4.74 -3.41 20.34
N THR A 74 5.48 -4.46 20.69
CA THR A 74 6.48 -4.42 21.77
C THR A 74 7.57 -3.41 21.46
N LEU A 75 8.14 -3.43 20.25
CA LEU A 75 9.20 -2.50 19.85
C LEU A 75 8.73 -1.03 19.89
N LEU A 76 7.50 -0.76 19.46
CA LEU A 76 6.91 0.58 19.50
C LEU A 76 6.65 1.03 20.94
N HIS A 77 6.20 0.13 21.82
CA HIS A 77 5.95 0.44 23.23
C HIS A 77 7.24 0.74 24.02
N GLU A 78 8.32 0.04 23.71
CA GLU A 78 9.63 0.22 24.37
C GLU A 78 10.43 1.41 23.82
N ALA A 79 10.02 1.99 22.69
CA ALA A 79 10.74 3.09 22.05
C ALA A 79 10.56 4.42 22.80
N ASP A 80 11.66 5.15 23.01
CA ASP A 80 11.63 6.48 23.63
C ASP A 80 11.07 7.58 22.71
N MET A 81 11.27 7.43 21.39
CA MET A 81 10.85 8.43 20.38
C MET A 81 10.51 7.74 19.05
N PRO A 82 9.41 6.97 18.97
CA PRO A 82 9.04 6.25 17.77
C PRO A 82 8.64 7.21 16.62
N LEU A 83 9.02 6.85 15.39
CA LEU A 83 8.63 7.55 14.17
C LEU A 83 7.75 6.66 13.31
N VAL A 84 6.54 7.13 13.01
CA VAL A 84 5.63 6.56 12.02
C VAL A 84 5.83 7.33 10.71
N TYR A 85 6.51 6.72 9.73
CA TYR A 85 6.90 7.38 8.48
C TYR A 85 6.30 6.72 7.23
N GLY A 86 5.94 7.53 6.23
CA GLY A 86 5.64 7.07 4.87
C GLY A 86 4.21 7.40 4.43
N MET A 87 3.36 6.37 4.33
CA MET A 87 1.89 6.44 4.13
C MET A 87 1.34 7.09 2.83
N SER A 88 2.13 7.74 1.96
CA SER A 88 1.52 8.44 0.82
C SER A 88 0.93 7.53 -0.26
N ASN A 89 1.19 6.23 -0.22
CA ASN A 89 0.59 5.21 -1.09
C ASN A 89 -0.42 4.30 -0.34
N THR A 90 -1.00 4.80 0.75
CA THR A 90 -2.08 4.11 1.48
C THR A 90 -3.36 4.93 1.47
N THR A 91 -4.46 4.35 1.95
CA THR A 91 -5.74 5.06 2.01
C THR A 91 -5.79 6.06 3.17
N CYS A 92 -6.73 7.01 3.09
CA CYS A 92 -6.96 7.96 4.17
C CYS A 92 -7.40 7.28 5.48
N GLU A 93 -8.11 6.15 5.39
CA GLU A 93 -8.52 5.35 6.54
C GLU A 93 -7.28 4.80 7.26
N ALA A 94 -6.34 4.19 6.53
CA ALA A 94 -5.10 3.70 7.12
C ALA A 94 -4.24 4.85 7.69
N GLN A 95 -4.19 6.00 7.01
CA GLN A 95 -3.48 7.19 7.54
C GLN A 95 -4.07 7.67 8.88
N LYS A 96 -5.40 7.65 9.04
CA LYS A 96 -6.03 8.02 10.32
C LYS A 96 -5.62 7.10 11.46
N GLU A 97 -5.54 5.80 11.20
CA GLU A 97 -5.05 4.83 12.19
C GLU A 97 -3.58 5.08 12.53
N CYS A 98 -2.73 5.41 11.55
CA CYS A 98 -1.34 5.79 11.80
C CYS A 98 -1.22 7.06 12.66
N VAL A 99 -2.07 8.07 12.42
CA VAL A 99 -2.13 9.30 13.24
C VAL A 99 -2.52 8.96 14.68
N ALA A 100 -3.59 8.17 14.86
CA ALA A 100 -4.05 7.75 16.19
C ALA A 100 -2.97 6.94 16.93
N MET A 101 -2.27 6.05 16.22
CA MET A 101 -1.16 5.28 16.76
C MET A 101 0.00 6.17 17.19
N ALA A 102 0.41 7.13 16.35
CA ALA A 102 1.49 8.07 16.69
C ALA A 102 1.14 8.91 17.94
N ASP A 103 -0.11 9.35 18.07
CA ASP A 103 -0.60 10.08 19.26
C ASP A 103 -0.55 9.21 20.52
N MET A 104 -1.03 7.95 20.44
CA MET A 104 -0.97 7.00 21.56
C MET A 104 0.47 6.68 22.00
N LEU A 105 1.41 6.66 21.06
CA LEU A 105 2.82 6.42 21.33
C LEU A 105 3.56 7.67 21.85
N GLY A 106 2.97 8.87 21.75
CA GLY A 106 3.70 10.12 21.94
C GLY A 106 4.82 10.31 20.91
N GLY A 107 4.67 9.69 19.73
CA GLY A 107 5.69 9.61 18.68
C GLY A 107 5.61 10.73 17.64
N LEU A 108 6.48 10.62 16.64
CA LEU A 108 6.49 11.47 15.46
C LEU A 108 5.71 10.82 14.32
N LEU A 109 5.08 11.65 13.50
CA LEU A 109 4.43 11.24 12.25
C LEU A 109 5.00 12.08 11.10
N ASP A 110 5.43 11.41 10.03
CA ASP A 110 5.95 12.10 8.85
C ASP A 110 5.66 11.34 7.55
N SER A 111 5.70 12.03 6.41
CA SER A 111 5.43 11.48 5.08
C SER A 111 6.44 12.02 4.07
N HIS A 112 6.61 11.32 2.94
CA HIS A 112 7.49 11.83 1.89
C HIS A 112 6.84 13.00 1.13
N THR A 113 7.65 14.00 0.78
CA THR A 113 7.22 15.24 0.12
C THR A 113 6.74 15.04 -1.32
N SER A 114 7.23 14.02 -2.02
CA SER A 114 6.87 13.69 -3.40
C SER A 114 7.08 12.20 -3.69
N LEU A 115 6.25 11.66 -4.58
CA LEU A 115 6.43 10.35 -5.22
C LEU A 115 7.29 10.47 -6.48
#